data_AF-A0A1B7LHA1-F1
#
_entry.id   AF-A0A1B7LHA1-F1
#
_cell.length_a   1.000
_cell.length_b   1.000
_cell.length_c   1.000
_cell.angle_alpha   90.00
_cell.angle_beta   90.00
_cell.angle_gamma   90.00
#
_symmetry.space_group_name_H-M   'P 1'
#
loop_
_entity.id
_entity.type
_entity.pdbx_description
1 polymer ?
#
loop_
_entity_poly.entity_id
_entity_poly.type
_entity_poly.pdbx_seq_one_letter_code
_entity_poly.pdbx_strand_id
1 'polypeptide(L)' 'MIVLQEKPGLRVLVLRAKNGDREAFVQLILCIYPLLKKYSLQLGYIGACSDLVYWLLHAIANYQS' A
#
# COMPACT_ATOMS: atom_id res chain seq x y z
N MET A 1 -13.95 23.89 15.23
CA MET A 1 -13.58 22.48 15.47
C MET A 1 -12.90 21.96 14.21
N ILE A 2 -11.57 21.85 14.24
CA ILE A 2 -10.83 21.18 13.16
C ILE A 2 -11.03 19.69 13.41
N VAL A 3 -11.87 19.04 12.60
CA VAL A 3 -12.00 17.58 12.61
C VAL A 3 -10.67 17.04 12.11
N LEU A 4 -9.80 16.64 13.04
CA LEU A 4 -8.67 15.77 12.76
C LEU A 4 -9.29 14.46 12.28
N GLN A 5 -9.49 14.34 10.97
CA GLN A 5 -9.88 13.09 10.33
C GLN A 5 -8.83 12.05 10.73
N GLU A 6 -9.19 11.15 11.64
CA GLU A 6 -8.35 10.02 12.00
C GLU A 6 -8.00 9.32 10.70
N LYS A 7 -6.71 9.33 10.33
CA LYS A 7 -6.24 8.58 9.16
C LYS A 7 -6.73 7.14 9.36
N PRO A 8 -7.53 6.60 8.44
CA PRO A 8 -8.02 5.24 8.58
C PRO A 8 -6.81 4.33 8.79
N GLY A 9 -6.86 3.51 9.85
CA GLY A 9 -5.76 2.61 10.18
C GLY A 9 -5.40 1.74 8.97
N LEU A 10 -4.14 1.33 8.87
CA LEU A 10 -3.62 0.58 7.71
C LEU A 10 -4.54 -0.60 7.31
N ARG A 11 -5.09 -1.32 8.31
CA ARG A 11 -6.04 -2.41 8.09
C ARG A 11 -7.32 -1.97 7.38
N VAL A 12 -7.87 -0.80 7.73
CA VAL A 12 -9.07 -0.24 7.09
C VAL A 12 -8.77 0.15 5.65
N LEU A 13 -7.60 0.75 5.39
CA LEU A 13 -7.16 1.06 4.02
C LEU A 13 -7.00 -0.21 3.18
N VAL A 14 -6.41 -1.27 3.74
CA VAL A 14 -6.27 -2.56 3.04
C VAL A 14 -7.62 -3.18 2.73
N LEU A 15 -8.57 -3.19 3.69
CA LEU A 15 -9.91 -3.74 3.48
C LEU A 15 -10.69 -2.94 2.41
N ARG A 16 -10.63 -1.61 2.46
CA ARG A 16 -11.28 -0.74 1.45
C ARG A 16 -10.64 -0.93 0.07
N ALA A 17 -9.31 -0.94 0.00
CA ALA A 17 -8.57 -1.17 -1.24
C ALA A 17 -8.90 -2.53 -1.86
N LYS A 18 -8.98 -3.59 -1.04
CA LYS A 18 -9.42 -4.93 -1.47
C LYS A 18 -10.82 -4.92 -2.08
N ASN A 19 -11.73 -4.12 -1.52
CA ASN A 19 -13.11 -3.98 -2.00
C ASN A 19 -13.25 -3.05 -3.23
N GLY A 20 -12.14 -2.58 -3.82
CA GLY A 20 -12.15 -1.77 -5.04
C GLY A 20 -12.22 -0.25 -4.81
N ASP A 21 -12.08 0.21 -3.56
CA ASP A 21 -11.99 1.64 -3.25
C ASP A 21 -10.64 2.20 -3.77
N ARG A 22 -10.72 2.93 -4.89
CA ARG A 22 -9.55 3.53 -5.55
C ARG A 22 -8.83 4.55 -4.67
N GLU A 23 -9.57 5.32 -3.87
CA GLU A 23 -9.00 6.34 -3.01
C GLU A 23 -8.21 5.68 -1.86
N ALA A 24 -8.78 4.63 -1.25
CA ALA A 24 -8.08 3.84 -0.26
C ALA A 24 -6.82 3.18 -0.84
N PHE A 25 -6.87 2.73 -2.09
CA PHE A 25 -5.74 2.15 -2.80
C PHE A 25 -4.62 3.17 -3.04
N VAL A 26 -4.95 4.38 -3.50
CA VAL A 26 -3.98 5.47 -3.68
C VAL A 26 -3.32 5.84 -2.36
N GLN A 27 -4.09 6.01 -1.29
CA GLN A 27 -3.56 6.32 0.04
C GLN A 27 -2.63 5.22 0.56
N LEU A 28 -2.98 3.95 0.32
CA LEU A 28 -2.18 2.80 0.71
C LEU A 28 -0.85 2.75 -0.07
N ILE A 29 -0.89 2.96 -1.39
CA ILE A 29 0.31 3.03 -2.24
C ILE A 29 1.20 4.18 -1.83
N LEU A 30 0.66 5.38 -1.62
CA LEU A 30 1.45 6.55 -1.18
C LEU A 30 2.11 6.32 0.17
N CYS A 31 1.44 5.61 1.09
CA CYS A 31 2.00 5.26 2.39
C CYS A 31 3.15 4.26 2.28
N ILE A 32 3.02 3.26 1.42
CA ILE A 32 3.95 2.12 1.33
C ILE A 32 5.09 2.38 0.33
N TYR A 33 4.89 3.20 -0.69
CA TYR A 33 5.87 3.47 -1.76
C TYR A 33 7.26 3.88 -1.27
N PRO A 34 7.42 4.77 -0.26
CA PRO A 34 8.74 5.10 0.28
C PRO A 34 9.48 3.88 0.85
N LEU A 35 8.74 2.93 1.45
CA LEU A 35 9.31 1.67 1.93
C LEU A 35 9.71 0.77 0.77
N LEU A 36 8.85 0.61 -0.24
CA LEU A 36 9.17 -0.19 -1.43
C LEU A 36 10.41 0.35 -2.13
N LYS A 37 10.55 1.68 -2.25
CA LYS A 37 11.74 2.31 -2.83
C LYS A 37 13.00 2.04 -2.00
N LYS A 38 12.90 2.09 -0.67
CA LYS A 38 14.03 1.75 0.22
C LYS A 38 14.45 0.29 0.03
N TYR A 39 13.50 -0.63 0.04
CA TYR A 39 13.79 -2.07 -0.14
C TYR A 39 14.26 -2.40 -1.56
N SER A 40 13.73 -1.73 -2.59
CA SER A 40 14.20 -1.95 -3.96
C SER A 40 15.67 -1.55 -4.14
N LEU A 41 16.11 -0.48 -3.45
CA LEU A 41 17.51 -0.09 -3.45
C LEU A 41 18.40 -1.11 -2.74
N GLN A 42 17.91 -1.72 -1.65
CA GLN A 42 18.64 -2.78 -0.94
C GLN A 42 18.74 -4.07 -1.76
N LEU A 43 17.72 -4.39 -2.55
CA LEU A 43 17.73 -5.55 -3.45
C LEU A 43 18.68 -5.36 -4.64
N GLY A 44 18.92 -4.12 -5.07
CA GLY A 44 20.00 -3.77 -5.98
C GLY A 44 19.84 -4.22 -7.44
N TYR A 45 18.69 -4.78 -7.82
CA TYR A 45 18.42 -5.22 -9.19
C TYR A 45 17.36 -4.37 -9.89
N ILE A 46 17.46 -4.31 -11.23
CA ILE A 46 16.52 -3.58 -12.08
C ILE A 46 15.15 -4.28 -12.02
N GLY A 47 14.10 -3.54 -11.67
CA GLY A 47 12.75 -4.09 -11.56
C GLY A 47 12.31 -4.44 -10.14
N ALA A 48 13.22 -4.40 -9.15
CA ALA A 48 12.89 -4.73 -7.75
C ALA A 48 11.71 -3.92 -7.19
N CYS A 49 11.61 -2.63 -7.55
CA CYS A 49 10.47 -1.81 -7.14
C CYS A 49 9.15 -2.31 -7.75
N SER A 50 9.15 -2.70 -9.02
CA SER A 50 7.98 -3.25 -9.72
C SER A 50 7.54 -4.58 -9.10
N ASP A 51 8.48 -5.46 -8.78
CA ASP A 51 8.19 -6.74 -8.14
C ASP A 51 7.60 -6.54 -6.75
N LEU A 52 8.15 -5.61 -5.97
CA LEU A 52 7.63 -5.25 -4.65
C LEU A 52 6.22 -4.65 -4.72
N VAL A 53 5.95 -3.82 -5.73
CA VAL A 53 4.59 -3.32 -5.99
C VAL A 53 3.66 -4.46 -6.35
N TYR A 54 4.06 -5.37 -7.25
CA TYR A 54 3.26 -6.53 -7.63
C TYR A 54 2.92 -7.43 -6.42
N TRP A 55 3.90 -7.68 -5.56
CA TRP A 55 3.72 -8.41 -4.30
C TRP A 55 2.73 -7.71 -3.38
N LEU A 56 2.82 -6.38 -3.24
CA LEU A 56 1.87 -5.61 -2.45
C LEU A 56 0.44 -5.74 -2.98
N LEU A 57 0.25 -5.66 -4.30
CA LEU A 57 -1.06 -5.80 -4.93
C LEU A 57 -1.67 -7.18 -4.66
N HIS A 58 -0.87 -8.24 -4.82
CA HIS A 58 -1.28 -9.60 -4.47
C HIS A 58 -1.60 -9.76 -2.99
N ALA A 59 -0.81 -9.16 -2.11
CA ALA A 59 -1.05 -9.22 -0.67
C ALA A 59 -2.38 -8.54 -0.29
N ILE A 60 -2.72 -7.41 -0.92
CA ILE A 60 -4.00 -6.73 -0.71
C ILE A 60 -5.17 -7.60 -1.20
N ALA A 61 -5.06 -8.16 -2.40
CA ALA A 61 -6.10 -9.01 -2.97
C ALA A 61 -6.39 -10.25 -2.11
N ASN A 62 -5.33 -10.85 -1.55
CA ASN A 62 -5.41 -12.05 -0.72
C ASN A 62 -5.54 -11.78 0.78
N TYR A 63 -5.67 -10.52 1.20
CA TYR A 63 -5.74 -10.16 2.62
C TYR A 63 -6.97 -10.81 3.27
N GLN A 64 -6.75 -11.69 4.25
CA GLN A 64 -7.83 -12.31 5.02
C GLN A 64 -8.31 -11.32 6.09
N SER A 65 -9.64 -11.16 6.20
CA SER A 65 -10.26 -10.21 7.11
C SER A 65 -10.28 -10.70 8.55
#